data_AF-A0A1J3GVF7-F1
#
_entry.id   AF-A0A1J3GVF7-F1
#
_cell.length_a   1.000
_cell.length_b   1.000
_cell.length_c   1.000
_cell.angle_alpha   90.00
_cell.angle_beta   90.00
_cell.angle_gamma   90.00
#
_symmetry.space_group_name_H-M   'P 1'
#
loop_
_entity.id
_entity.type
_entity.pdbx_description
1 polymer ?
#
loop_
_entity_poly.entity_id
_entity_poly.type
_entity_poly.pdbx_seq_one_letter_code
_entity_poly.pdbx_strand_id
1 'polypeptide(L)'
;FKVYIFREDTVINLISSSIRQALENPLNYARNYLGDILDRSVDRVIYLDSDIIVVDDITKLWNTALTGLRVIGAPEYCHANFTQYFTPGFWSDPALPGLISGRNPCYFNTGVMVMDMVRWREGNYREKLEVWMQLQKKKRIYDLGSLPPFLLVFAGDVEAIDHRWNQHGLGGDNIRGSCRSLHPGPVSLLHWSGKGKPWVRLDDGKPCPIDYLWAPYDLHKSQRHYLQYNQDL
;
A
#
# COMPACT_ATOMS: atom_id res chain seq x y z
N PHE A 1 -20.15 -0.85 13.82
CA PHE A 1 -19.05 -0.33 12.99
C PHE A 1 -19.44 1.05 12.49
N LYS A 2 -18.48 1.98 12.35
CA LYS A 2 -18.72 3.29 11.74
C LYS A 2 -18.15 3.28 10.32
N VAL A 3 -18.93 3.74 9.36
CA VAL A 3 -18.51 3.86 7.95
C VAL A 3 -18.24 5.32 7.68
N TYR A 4 -17.09 5.60 7.06
CA TYR A 4 -16.77 6.93 6.57
C TYR A 4 -16.71 6.88 5.05
N ILE A 5 -17.31 7.88 4.40
CA ILE A 5 -17.41 7.94 2.95
C ILE A 5 -16.22 8.72 2.40
N PHE A 6 -15.44 8.10 1.54
CA PHE A 6 -14.48 8.81 0.69
C PHE A 6 -15.19 9.29 -0.57
N ARG A 7 -15.13 10.60 -0.84
CA ARG A 7 -15.72 11.17 -2.05
C ARG A 7 -14.65 11.29 -3.12
N GLU A 8 -14.83 10.59 -4.24
CA GLU A 8 -13.79 10.47 -5.27
C GLU A 8 -13.47 11.80 -5.98
N ASP A 9 -14.43 12.72 -6.01
CA ASP A 9 -14.28 14.07 -6.56
C ASP A 9 -13.17 14.89 -5.88
N THR A 10 -12.81 14.55 -4.64
CA THR A 10 -11.73 15.23 -3.92
C THR A 10 -10.35 15.00 -4.54
N VAL A 11 -10.15 13.89 -5.25
CA VAL A 11 -8.83 13.50 -5.76
C VAL A 11 -8.79 13.32 -7.27
N ILE A 12 -9.94 13.08 -7.93
CA ILE A 12 -9.98 12.69 -9.35
C ILE A 12 -9.22 13.64 -10.26
N ASN A 13 -9.26 14.96 -9.96
CA ASN A 13 -8.57 15.98 -10.72
C ASN A 13 -7.04 16.03 -10.49
N LEU A 14 -6.52 15.30 -9.51
CA LEU A 14 -5.09 15.23 -9.19
C LEU A 14 -4.44 13.94 -9.70
N ILE A 15 -5.23 12.93 -10.09
CA ILE A 15 -4.73 11.66 -10.60
C ILE A 15 -4.18 11.86 -12.01
N SER A 16 -2.98 11.31 -12.25
CA SER A 16 -2.32 11.29 -13.56
C SER A 16 -2.30 9.87 -14.11
N SER A 17 -2.16 9.75 -15.43
CA SER A 17 -2.05 8.45 -16.09
C SER A 17 -0.85 7.64 -15.57
N SER A 18 -1.07 6.36 -15.34
CA SER A 18 -0.07 5.45 -14.77
C SER A 18 0.19 4.27 -15.70
N ILE A 19 1.23 3.49 -15.42
CA ILE A 19 1.54 2.28 -16.21
C ILE A 19 0.47 1.17 -16.10
N ARG A 20 -0.50 1.32 -15.19
CA ARG A 20 -1.61 0.37 -15.00
C ARG A 20 -2.88 1.16 -14.71
N GLN A 21 -3.87 1.12 -15.59
CA GLN A 21 -5.14 1.83 -15.42
C GLN A 21 -5.80 1.61 -14.05
N ALA A 22 -5.68 0.39 -13.47
CA ALA A 22 -6.18 0.09 -12.13
C ALA A 22 -5.61 0.99 -11.01
N LEU A 23 -4.40 1.56 -11.19
CA LEU A 23 -3.76 2.48 -10.25
C LEU A 23 -4.33 3.91 -10.33
N GLU A 24 -5.14 4.21 -11.34
CA GLU A 24 -5.81 5.49 -11.52
C GLU A 24 -7.14 5.55 -10.77
N ASN A 25 -7.60 4.43 -10.17
CA ASN A 25 -8.80 4.42 -9.37
C ASN A 25 -8.64 5.36 -8.14
N PRO A 26 -9.56 6.31 -7.91
CA PRO A 26 -9.54 7.23 -6.76
C PRO A 26 -9.39 6.54 -5.41
N LEU A 27 -9.95 5.34 -5.23
CA LEU A 27 -9.84 4.59 -3.97
C LEU A 27 -8.40 4.26 -3.59
N ASN A 28 -7.47 4.15 -4.56
CA ASN A 28 -6.05 3.98 -4.27
C ASN A 28 -5.43 5.19 -3.55
N TYR A 29 -6.12 6.34 -3.50
CA TYR A 29 -5.67 7.57 -2.87
C TYR A 29 -6.45 7.91 -1.60
N ALA A 30 -7.48 7.13 -1.23
CA ALA A 30 -8.32 7.40 -0.06
C ALA A 30 -7.49 7.56 1.24
N ARG A 31 -6.39 6.82 1.36
CA ARG A 31 -5.47 6.91 2.49
C ARG A 31 -4.83 8.30 2.70
N ASN A 32 -4.74 9.11 1.65
CA ASN A 32 -4.23 10.49 1.73
C ASN A 32 -5.17 11.40 2.53
N TYR A 33 -6.44 11.02 2.61
CA TYR A 33 -7.53 11.85 3.11
C TYR A 33 -8.06 11.36 4.48
N LEU A 34 -7.44 10.35 5.10
CA LEU A 34 -7.88 9.82 6.39
C LEU A 34 -7.95 10.89 7.48
N GLY A 35 -7.05 11.88 7.45
CA GLY A 35 -7.06 13.03 8.38
C GLY A 35 -8.34 13.86 8.33
N ASP A 36 -9.00 13.92 7.17
CA ASP A 36 -10.23 14.69 6.95
C ASP A 36 -11.48 13.82 7.06
N ILE A 37 -11.38 12.57 6.62
CA ILE A 37 -12.49 11.63 6.56
C ILE A 37 -12.86 11.14 7.96
N LEU A 38 -11.86 10.83 8.79
CA LEU A 38 -12.07 10.29 10.12
C LEU A 38 -12.41 11.40 11.12
N ASP A 39 -13.23 11.08 12.14
CA ASP A 39 -13.55 12.05 13.19
C ASP A 39 -12.28 12.58 13.85
N ARG A 40 -12.34 13.84 14.29
CA ARG A 40 -11.19 14.52 14.93
C ARG A 40 -10.70 13.83 16.20
N SER A 41 -11.54 13.04 16.87
CA SER A 41 -11.18 12.24 18.05
C SER A 41 -10.43 10.94 17.72
N VAL A 42 -10.29 10.58 16.45
CA VAL A 42 -9.48 9.44 16.03
C VAL A 42 -8.03 9.91 15.92
N ASP A 43 -7.20 9.49 16.87
CA ASP A 43 -5.81 9.94 17.00
C ASP A 43 -4.80 8.97 16.37
N ARG A 44 -5.19 7.72 16.11
CA ARG A 44 -4.30 6.69 15.57
C ARG A 44 -5.08 5.71 14.70
N VAL A 45 -4.44 5.24 13.62
CA VAL A 45 -5.00 4.31 12.65
C VAL A 45 -3.98 3.22 12.30
N ILE A 46 -4.45 1.98 12.12
CA ILE A 46 -3.75 1.01 11.28
C ILE A 46 -4.45 1.01 9.93
N TYR A 47 -3.71 1.36 8.88
CA TYR A 47 -4.17 1.27 7.50
C TYR A 47 -3.75 -0.07 6.91
N LEU A 48 -4.69 -0.72 6.23
CA LEU A 48 -4.58 -2.06 5.66
C LEU A 48 -5.24 -2.05 4.27
N ASP A 49 -4.51 -2.43 3.23
CA ASP A 49 -5.08 -2.67 1.89
C ASP A 49 -6.06 -3.86 1.95
N SER A 50 -6.99 -3.94 1.00
CA SER A 50 -8.08 -4.92 1.02
C SER A 50 -7.68 -6.34 0.60
N ASP A 51 -6.46 -6.54 0.11
CA ASP A 51 -5.93 -7.78 -0.43
C ASP A 51 -4.88 -8.41 0.50
N ILE A 52 -5.20 -8.42 1.79
CA ILE A 52 -4.34 -8.96 2.84
C ILE A 52 -5.05 -10.03 3.69
N ILE A 53 -4.24 -10.84 4.36
CA ILE A 53 -4.68 -11.71 5.45
C ILE A 53 -3.77 -11.44 6.66
N VAL A 54 -4.37 -11.09 7.79
CA VAL A 54 -3.67 -10.97 9.07
C VAL A 54 -3.72 -12.34 9.77
N VAL A 55 -2.56 -12.90 10.10
CA VAL A 55 -2.40 -14.24 10.68
C VAL A 55 -1.87 -14.23 12.12
N ASP A 56 -1.73 -13.04 12.70
CA ASP A 56 -1.24 -12.80 14.08
C ASP A 56 -2.14 -11.76 14.78
N ASP A 57 -1.93 -11.55 16.08
CA ASP A 57 -2.66 -10.56 16.87
C ASP A 57 -2.32 -9.13 16.44
N ILE A 58 -3.26 -8.46 15.77
CA ILE A 58 -3.12 -7.09 15.25
C ILE A 58 -2.80 -6.06 16.34
N THR A 59 -3.11 -6.33 17.60
CA THR A 59 -2.77 -5.43 18.71
C THR A 59 -1.26 -5.25 18.88
N LYS A 60 -0.46 -6.26 18.47
CA LYS A 60 1.01 -6.15 18.45
C LYS A 60 1.47 -5.08 17.46
N LEU A 61 0.83 -4.97 16.29
CA LEU A 61 1.10 -3.89 15.34
C LEU A 61 0.64 -2.54 15.90
N TRP A 62 -0.54 -2.49 16.52
CA TRP A 62 -1.07 -1.29 17.16
C TRP A 62 -0.14 -0.71 18.21
N ASN A 63 0.52 -1.57 18.99
CA ASN A 63 1.43 -1.19 20.06
C ASN A 63 2.81 -0.72 19.57
N THR A 64 3.05 -0.69 18.26
CA THR A 64 4.26 -0.06 17.70
C THR A 64 4.33 1.41 18.11
N ALA A 65 5.44 1.79 18.75
CA ALA A 65 5.70 3.18 19.10
C ALA A 65 6.21 3.92 17.87
N LEU A 66 5.63 5.08 17.55
CA LEU A 66 6.16 5.98 16.53
C LEU A 66 7.10 6.97 17.23
N THR A 67 8.41 6.79 17.06
CA THR A 67 9.43 7.53 17.82
C THR A 67 9.75 8.89 17.20
N GLY A 68 10.19 9.84 18.03
CA GLY A 68 10.52 11.19 17.58
C GLY A 68 9.32 11.91 16.96
N LEU A 69 9.51 12.48 15.77
CA LEU A 69 8.48 13.21 15.00
C LEU A 69 7.83 12.38 13.90
N ARG A 70 8.10 11.07 13.84
CA ARG A 70 7.55 10.18 12.81
C ARG A 70 6.05 10.15 12.86
N VAL A 71 5.43 10.24 11.69
CA VAL A 71 3.97 10.29 11.53
C VAL A 71 3.41 8.95 11.09
N ILE A 72 4.22 8.14 10.42
CA ILE A 72 3.85 6.80 9.99
C ILE A 72 4.91 5.79 10.37
N GLY A 73 4.50 4.54 10.56
CA GLY A 73 5.35 3.37 10.66
C GLY A 73 4.96 2.33 9.64
N ALA A 74 5.94 1.71 9.00
CA ALA A 74 5.74 0.67 7.99
C ALA A 74 7.00 -0.20 7.86
N PRO A 75 6.88 -1.44 7.34
CA PRO A 75 8.05 -2.23 6.96
C PRO A 75 8.86 -1.60 5.82
N GLU A 76 10.13 -1.30 6.09
CA GLU A 76 11.06 -0.69 5.13
C GLU A 76 11.97 -1.73 4.44
N TYR A 77 12.12 -1.63 3.13
CA TYR A 77 12.90 -2.53 2.29
C TYR A 77 14.03 -1.76 1.60
N CYS A 78 15.07 -1.43 2.37
CA CYS A 78 16.21 -0.64 1.90
C CYS A 78 17.07 -1.33 0.82
N HIS A 79 16.87 -2.62 0.57
CA HIS A 79 17.53 -3.34 -0.52
C HIS A 79 16.89 -3.08 -1.90
N ALA A 80 15.68 -2.49 -1.93
CA ALA A 80 15.02 -2.13 -3.17
C ALA A 80 15.71 -0.93 -3.83
N ASN A 81 15.81 -0.94 -5.15
CA ASN A 81 16.37 0.17 -5.89
C ASN A 81 15.36 1.34 -5.93
N PHE A 82 15.53 2.29 -5.01
CA PHE A 82 14.66 3.47 -4.85
C PHE A 82 14.54 4.30 -6.14
N THR A 83 15.58 4.31 -6.97
CA THR A 83 15.60 5.05 -8.25
C THR A 83 14.51 4.58 -9.21
N GLN A 84 14.08 3.32 -9.13
CA GLN A 84 13.09 2.72 -10.04
C GLN A 84 11.66 3.26 -9.85
N TYR A 85 11.38 3.97 -8.76
CA TYR A 85 10.04 4.50 -8.48
C TYR A 85 9.78 5.87 -9.12
N PHE A 86 10.79 6.46 -9.77
CA PHE A 86 10.74 7.79 -10.40
C PHE A 86 11.31 7.75 -11.83
N THR A 87 10.86 8.65 -12.69
CA THR A 87 11.29 8.71 -14.09
C THR A 87 12.71 9.28 -14.22
N PRO A 88 13.41 9.04 -15.35
CA PRO A 88 14.68 9.71 -15.63
C PRO A 88 14.58 11.24 -15.54
N GLY A 89 13.43 11.80 -15.94
CA GLY A 89 13.15 13.24 -15.85
C GLY A 89 13.15 13.79 -14.43
N PHE A 90 12.70 13.01 -13.44
CA PHE A 90 12.82 13.37 -12.02
C PHE A 90 14.28 13.49 -11.60
N TRP A 91 15.10 12.50 -11.95
CA TRP A 91 16.51 12.44 -11.56
C TRP A 91 17.39 13.46 -12.28
N SER A 92 17.01 13.88 -13.50
CA SER A 92 17.75 14.89 -14.26
C SER A 92 17.46 16.33 -13.85
N ASP A 93 16.37 16.60 -13.13
CA ASP A 93 16.02 17.95 -12.65
C ASP A 93 16.64 18.18 -11.26
N PRO A 94 17.74 18.93 -11.11
CA PRO A 94 18.47 19.03 -9.84
C PRO A 94 17.64 19.59 -8.69
N ALA A 95 16.55 20.31 -8.98
CA ALA A 95 15.65 20.83 -7.95
C ALA A 95 14.80 19.73 -7.29
N LEU A 96 14.57 18.58 -7.94
CA LEU A 96 13.66 17.54 -7.43
C LEU A 96 14.36 16.56 -6.48
N PRO A 97 15.50 15.91 -6.83
CA PRO A 97 16.25 15.09 -5.89
C PRO A 97 16.77 15.91 -4.70
N GLY A 98 17.02 17.20 -4.89
CA GLY A 98 17.37 18.13 -3.81
C GLY A 98 16.35 18.15 -2.66
N LEU A 99 15.07 17.93 -2.94
CA LEU A 99 13.99 17.94 -1.94
C LEU A 99 13.97 16.69 -1.04
N ILE A 100 14.60 15.61 -1.48
CA ILE A 100 14.78 14.37 -0.69
C ILE A 100 16.23 14.17 -0.25
N SER A 101 17.12 15.10 -0.60
CA SER A 101 18.54 15.06 -0.25
C SER A 101 18.73 15.24 1.25
N GLY A 102 19.64 14.46 1.85
CA GLY A 102 19.88 14.44 3.30
C GLY A 102 19.06 13.43 4.08
N ARG A 103 18.15 12.70 3.42
CA ARG A 103 17.51 11.49 3.96
C ARG A 103 18.25 10.25 3.45
N ASN A 104 18.08 9.13 4.16
CA ASN A 104 18.41 7.80 3.65
C ASN A 104 17.12 7.10 3.22
N PRO A 105 16.55 7.43 2.04
CA PRO A 105 15.22 6.95 1.67
C PRO A 105 15.25 5.44 1.37
N CYS A 106 14.39 4.70 2.06
CA CYS A 106 14.10 3.31 1.76
C CYS A 106 12.71 3.18 1.13
N TYR A 107 12.53 2.17 0.27
CA TYR A 107 11.21 1.79 -0.19
C TYR A 107 10.42 1.24 0.99
N PHE A 108 9.16 1.64 1.12
CA PHE A 108 8.17 0.95 1.94
C PHE A 108 6.89 0.81 1.13
N ASN A 109 6.16 -0.28 1.38
CA ASN A 109 4.85 -0.47 0.78
C ASN A 109 3.80 0.30 1.59
N THR A 110 2.88 0.99 0.91
CA THR A 110 1.85 1.82 1.57
C THR A 110 0.56 1.08 1.91
N GLY A 111 0.54 -0.26 1.78
CA GLY A 111 -0.64 -1.08 2.05
C GLY A 111 -0.75 -1.58 3.49
N VAL A 112 0.29 -1.36 4.30
CA VAL A 112 0.27 -1.63 5.75
C VAL A 112 1.00 -0.50 6.44
N MET A 113 0.29 0.31 7.24
CA MET A 113 0.89 1.43 7.97
C MET A 113 0.23 1.62 9.34
N VAL A 114 1.03 2.00 10.33
CA VAL A 114 0.54 2.64 11.57
C VAL A 114 0.66 4.15 11.37
N MET A 115 -0.40 4.90 11.64
CA MET A 115 -0.47 6.33 11.36
C MET A 115 -0.89 7.10 12.62
N ASP A 116 -0.12 8.13 12.97
CA ASP A 116 -0.50 9.14 13.97
C ASP A 116 -1.37 10.20 13.30
N MET A 117 -2.67 10.18 13.61
CA MET A 117 -3.64 11.08 12.98
C MET A 117 -3.61 12.49 13.54
N VAL A 118 -3.07 12.70 14.74
CA VAL A 118 -2.85 14.03 15.30
C VAL A 118 -1.75 14.72 14.51
N ARG A 119 -0.57 14.10 14.44
CA ARG A 119 0.58 14.63 13.68
C ARG A 119 0.30 14.72 12.19
N TRP A 120 -0.49 13.78 11.63
CA TRP A 120 -0.92 13.83 10.23
C TRP A 120 -1.68 15.13 9.92
N ARG A 121 -2.64 15.49 10.78
CA ARG A 121 -3.46 16.69 10.62
C ARG A 121 -2.65 17.97 10.89
N GLU A 122 -1.89 18.01 11.99
CA GLU A 122 -1.06 19.17 12.35
C GLU A 122 0.02 19.45 11.29
N GLY A 123 0.58 18.39 10.71
CA GLY A 123 1.62 18.48 9.69
C GLY A 123 1.12 18.70 8.27
N ASN A 124 -0.20 18.84 8.05
CA ASN A 124 -0.82 19.04 6.72
C ASN A 124 -0.30 18.04 5.67
N TYR A 125 -0.26 16.76 6.04
CA TYR A 125 0.35 15.73 5.19
C TYR A 125 -0.45 15.39 3.93
N ARG A 126 -1.78 15.63 3.95
CA ARG A 126 -2.62 15.60 2.76
C ARG A 126 -2.09 16.56 1.71
N GLU A 127 -1.92 17.83 2.07
CA GLU A 127 -1.48 18.90 1.18
C GLU A 127 -0.08 18.62 0.63
N LYS A 128 0.83 18.12 1.47
CA LYS A 128 2.17 17.70 1.04
C LYS A 128 2.12 16.62 -0.03
N LEU A 129 1.22 15.63 0.09
CA LEU A 129 1.02 14.60 -0.93
C LEU A 129 0.43 15.20 -2.21
N GLU A 130 -0.58 16.07 -2.10
CA GLU A 130 -1.22 16.71 -3.24
C GLU A 130 -0.26 17.60 -4.04
N VAL A 131 0.70 18.28 -3.40
CA VAL A 131 1.74 19.06 -4.10
C VAL A 131 2.52 18.19 -5.09
N TRP A 132 2.90 16.98 -4.68
CA TRP A 132 3.60 16.04 -5.56
C TRP A 132 2.70 15.50 -6.68
N MET A 133 1.41 15.27 -6.38
CA MET A 133 0.43 14.87 -7.40
C MET A 133 0.19 15.98 -8.44
N GLN A 134 0.13 17.24 -8.00
CA GLN A 134 0.03 18.40 -8.90
C GLN A 134 1.29 18.56 -9.75
N LEU A 135 2.47 18.34 -9.17
CA LEU A 135 3.73 18.39 -9.91
C LEU A 135 3.78 17.29 -10.99
N GLN A 136 3.35 16.07 -10.66
CA GLN A 136 3.26 14.95 -11.60
C GLN A 136 2.42 15.31 -12.85
N LYS A 137 1.33 16.05 -12.69
CA LYS A 137 0.51 16.51 -13.83
C LYS A 137 1.26 17.46 -14.78
N LYS A 138 2.24 18.21 -14.26
CA LYS A 138 3.01 19.21 -15.01
C LYS A 138 4.29 18.62 -15.59
N LYS A 139 4.98 17.80 -14.79
CA LYS A 139 6.23 17.12 -15.12
C LYS A 139 6.05 15.67 -14.71
N ARG A 140 5.98 14.75 -15.68
CA ARG A 140 5.84 13.31 -15.40
C ARG A 140 7.09 12.79 -14.67
N ILE A 141 7.05 12.77 -13.34
CA ILE A 141 8.16 12.44 -12.43
C ILE A 141 8.11 11.01 -11.90
N TYR A 142 6.98 10.32 -12.05
CA TYR A 142 6.85 8.89 -11.76
C TYR A 142 5.81 8.24 -12.67
N ASP A 143 5.80 6.91 -12.69
CA ASP A 143 4.93 6.10 -13.55
C ASP A 143 3.88 5.27 -12.78
N LEU A 144 4.05 5.16 -11.46
CA LEU A 144 3.15 4.44 -10.56
C LEU A 144 1.98 5.34 -10.11
N GLY A 145 1.03 4.76 -9.37
CA GLY A 145 -0.14 5.46 -8.84
C GLY A 145 0.17 6.26 -7.57
N SER A 146 -0.50 5.93 -6.48
CA SER A 146 -0.43 6.68 -5.22
C SER A 146 0.81 6.43 -4.36
N LEU A 147 1.69 5.51 -4.73
CA LEU A 147 2.90 5.17 -3.95
C LEU A 147 3.99 6.26 -3.99
N PRO A 148 4.43 6.78 -5.17
CA PRO A 148 5.55 7.72 -5.21
C PRO A 148 5.37 9.00 -4.39
N PRO A 149 4.18 9.64 -4.31
CA PRO A 149 3.97 10.75 -3.39
C PRO A 149 4.28 10.41 -1.92
N PHE A 150 3.93 9.20 -1.46
CA PHE A 150 4.32 8.75 -0.11
C PHE A 150 5.82 8.59 0.04
N LEU A 151 6.49 8.02 -0.95
CA LEU A 151 7.95 7.88 -0.91
C LEU A 151 8.63 9.26 -0.86
N LEU A 152 8.15 10.24 -1.62
CA LEU A 152 8.69 11.60 -1.61
C LEU A 152 8.47 12.32 -0.28
N VAL A 153 7.34 12.08 0.39
CA VAL A 153 7.02 12.73 1.66
C VAL A 153 7.69 12.05 2.85
N PHE A 154 7.71 10.71 2.88
CA PHE A 154 8.03 9.95 4.09
C PHE A 154 9.28 9.08 4.03
N ALA A 155 9.81 8.70 2.86
CA ALA A 155 10.96 7.79 2.81
C ALA A 155 12.17 8.38 3.57
N GLY A 156 12.75 7.57 4.47
CA GLY A 156 13.81 7.99 5.39
C GLY A 156 13.32 8.68 6.67
N ASP A 157 12.01 8.84 6.86
CA ASP A 157 11.35 9.39 8.06
C ASP A 157 10.14 8.52 8.49
N VAL A 158 10.22 7.22 8.21
CA VAL A 158 9.24 6.21 8.65
C VAL A 158 9.74 5.55 9.93
N GLU A 159 8.83 5.12 10.79
CA GLU A 159 9.17 4.19 11.87
C GLU A 159 9.31 2.78 11.29
N ALA A 160 10.50 2.20 11.40
CA ALA A 160 10.77 0.88 10.87
C ALA A 160 9.98 -0.18 11.64
N ILE A 161 9.03 -0.83 10.96
CA ILE A 161 8.26 -1.94 11.50
C ILE A 161 8.86 -3.27 11.02
N ASP A 162 8.82 -4.29 11.88
CA ASP A 162 9.27 -5.64 11.54
C ASP A 162 8.60 -6.16 10.25
N HIS A 163 9.40 -6.75 9.35
CA HIS A 163 8.96 -7.23 8.04
C HIS A 163 7.87 -8.30 8.10
N ARG A 164 7.71 -8.98 9.23
CA ARG A 164 6.61 -9.93 9.46
C ARG A 164 5.22 -9.33 9.23
N TRP A 165 5.09 -8.02 9.40
CA TRP A 165 3.83 -7.29 9.21
C TRP A 165 3.51 -6.97 7.76
N ASN A 166 4.36 -7.33 6.80
CA ASN A 166 4.03 -7.16 5.39
C ASN A 166 4.79 -8.16 4.51
N GLN A 167 4.28 -9.38 4.37
CA GLN A 167 4.71 -10.29 3.31
C GLN A 167 4.14 -9.82 1.97
N HIS A 168 4.66 -8.70 1.47
CA HIS A 168 4.22 -8.06 0.23
C HIS A 168 4.76 -8.79 -1.00
N GLY A 169 4.10 -8.56 -2.14
CA GLY A 169 4.50 -9.06 -3.45
C GLY A 169 3.89 -10.42 -3.79
N LEU A 170 2.93 -10.93 -2.99
CA LEU A 170 2.25 -12.19 -3.28
C LEU A 170 1.36 -12.12 -4.52
N GLY A 171 1.08 -10.91 -5.02
CA GLY A 171 0.46 -10.72 -6.32
C GLY A 171 1.36 -11.06 -7.52
N GLY A 172 2.52 -11.65 -7.26
CA GLY A 172 3.43 -12.19 -8.27
C GLY A 172 4.34 -11.13 -8.90
N ASP A 173 5.24 -11.59 -9.77
CA ASP A 173 6.03 -10.64 -10.56
C ASP A 173 5.11 -9.88 -11.54
N ASN A 174 5.42 -8.59 -11.77
CA ASN A 174 4.59 -7.75 -12.64
C ASN A 174 4.81 -8.04 -14.15
N ILE A 175 5.71 -8.99 -14.48
CA ILE A 175 6.30 -9.20 -15.82
C ILE A 175 5.88 -10.56 -16.41
N ARG A 176 6.02 -11.65 -15.67
CA ARG A 176 5.72 -13.04 -16.08
C ARG A 176 4.49 -13.63 -15.37
N GLY A 177 3.91 -12.93 -14.38
CA GLY A 177 2.84 -13.43 -13.54
C GLY A 177 3.28 -14.59 -12.62
N SER A 178 4.59 -14.71 -12.35
CA SER A 178 5.11 -15.84 -11.58
C SER A 178 4.75 -15.73 -10.10
N CYS A 179 4.52 -16.89 -9.47
CA CYS A 179 4.29 -16.98 -8.04
C CYS A 179 5.55 -16.59 -7.26
N ARG A 180 5.39 -15.70 -6.27
CA ARG A 180 6.48 -15.31 -5.38
C ARG A 180 6.43 -16.15 -4.11
N SER A 181 7.59 -16.58 -3.62
CA SER A 181 7.73 -17.18 -2.29
C SER A 181 7.66 -16.11 -1.19
N LEU A 182 7.37 -16.53 0.03
CA LEU A 182 7.44 -15.67 1.22
C LEU A 182 8.88 -15.18 1.43
N HIS A 183 9.02 -13.97 1.97
CA HIS A 183 10.32 -13.50 2.46
C HIS A 183 10.74 -14.33 3.68
N PRO A 184 12.04 -14.52 3.93
CA PRO A 184 12.51 -15.21 5.13
C PRO A 184 12.02 -14.55 6.42
N GLY A 185 11.83 -15.35 7.47
CA GLY A 185 11.45 -14.87 8.79
C GLY A 185 10.00 -15.16 9.17
N PRO A 186 9.55 -14.68 10.34
CA PRO A 186 8.18 -14.88 10.81
C PRO A 186 7.17 -14.14 9.92
N VAL A 187 5.93 -14.63 9.94
CA VAL A 187 4.82 -14.06 9.16
C VAL A 187 3.67 -13.70 10.11
N SER A 188 3.25 -12.44 10.06
CA SER A 188 2.07 -11.92 10.78
C SER A 188 1.02 -11.38 9.83
N LEU A 189 1.39 -11.03 8.59
CA LEU A 189 0.47 -10.52 7.58
C LEU A 189 0.95 -10.91 6.17
N LEU A 190 0.04 -11.47 5.39
CA LEU A 190 0.19 -11.82 3.96
C LEU A 190 -0.44 -10.74 3.10
N HIS A 191 0.25 -10.29 2.05
CA HIS A 191 -0.23 -9.17 1.22
C HIS A 191 -0.04 -9.44 -0.28
N TRP A 192 -1.16 -9.54 -1.00
CA TRP A 192 -1.23 -9.71 -2.46
C TRP A 192 -1.01 -8.40 -3.24
N SER A 193 -0.08 -7.59 -2.76
CA SER A 193 0.39 -6.39 -3.45
C SER A 193 0.92 -6.78 -4.82
N GLY A 194 0.47 -6.12 -5.88
CA GLY A 194 0.85 -6.47 -7.25
C GLY A 194 -0.37 -6.58 -8.16
N LYS A 195 -0.19 -7.25 -9.30
CA LYS A 195 -1.27 -7.46 -10.29
C LYS A 195 -2.12 -8.69 -9.97
N GLY A 196 -1.49 -9.81 -9.62
CA GLY A 196 -2.18 -11.07 -9.37
C GLY A 196 -3.00 -10.99 -8.09
N LYS A 197 -4.31 -11.15 -8.19
CA LYS A 197 -5.19 -11.24 -7.03
C LYS A 197 -5.56 -12.70 -6.78
N PRO A 198 -5.62 -13.12 -5.51
CA PRO A 198 -5.82 -14.53 -5.18
C PRO A 198 -7.16 -15.03 -5.71
N TRP A 199 -8.24 -14.25 -5.55
CA TRP A 199 -9.57 -14.59 -6.09
C TRP A 199 -9.56 -14.74 -7.61
N VAL A 200 -8.90 -13.82 -8.35
CA VAL A 200 -8.78 -13.94 -9.82
C VAL A 200 -8.02 -15.20 -10.22
N ARG A 201 -6.89 -15.50 -9.58
CA ARG A 201 -6.09 -16.69 -9.90
C ARG A 201 -6.80 -18.00 -9.54
N LEU A 202 -7.58 -18.00 -8.47
CA LEU A 202 -8.44 -19.12 -8.08
C LEU A 202 -9.55 -19.33 -9.11
N ASP A 203 -10.28 -18.28 -9.48
CA ASP A 203 -11.37 -18.33 -10.46
C ASP A 203 -10.89 -18.77 -11.85
N ASP A 204 -9.69 -18.32 -12.25
CA ASP A 204 -9.05 -18.70 -13.52
C ASP A 204 -8.46 -20.13 -13.52
N GLY A 205 -8.51 -20.85 -12.39
CA GLY A 205 -7.91 -22.19 -12.26
C GLY A 205 -6.38 -22.20 -12.36
N LYS A 206 -5.72 -21.06 -12.08
CA LYS A 206 -4.26 -20.89 -12.12
C LYS A 206 -3.71 -20.33 -10.79
N PRO A 207 -4.06 -20.92 -9.63
CA PRO A 207 -3.63 -20.40 -8.34
C PRO A 207 -2.13 -20.61 -8.13
N CYS A 208 -1.52 -19.65 -7.45
CA CYS A 208 -0.27 -19.91 -6.73
C CYS A 208 -0.58 -20.74 -5.47
N PRO A 209 0.36 -21.58 -4.98
CA PRO A 209 0.13 -22.35 -3.75
C PRO A 209 -0.35 -21.50 -2.56
N ILE A 210 0.14 -20.26 -2.46
CA ILE A 210 -0.24 -19.33 -1.38
C ILE A 210 -1.69 -18.82 -1.50
N ASP A 211 -2.28 -18.81 -2.70
CA ASP A 211 -3.65 -18.31 -2.92
C ASP A 211 -4.71 -19.16 -2.23
N TYR A 212 -4.41 -20.44 -1.97
CA TYR A 212 -5.29 -21.30 -1.19
C TYR A 212 -5.46 -20.85 0.26
N LEU A 213 -4.56 -20.01 0.79
CA LEU A 213 -4.77 -19.37 2.09
C LEU A 213 -5.88 -18.32 2.04
N TRP A 214 -6.18 -17.75 0.87
CA TRP A 214 -7.29 -16.82 0.67
C TRP A 214 -8.64 -17.52 0.54
N ALA A 215 -8.67 -18.69 -0.12
CA ALA A 215 -9.90 -19.38 -0.49
C ALA A 215 -10.94 -19.56 0.64
N PRO A 216 -10.56 -19.85 1.91
CA PRO A 216 -11.53 -19.93 3.00
C PRO A 216 -12.26 -18.63 3.34
N TYR A 217 -11.67 -17.48 3.00
CA TYR A 217 -12.16 -16.14 3.30
C TYR A 217 -12.91 -15.49 2.13
N ASP A 218 -12.95 -16.16 0.97
CA ASP A 218 -13.68 -15.64 -0.18
C ASP A 218 -15.20 -15.73 0.05
N LEU A 219 -15.83 -14.58 0.24
CA LEU A 219 -17.26 -14.44 0.50
C LEU A 219 -18.11 -14.62 -0.78
N HIS A 220 -17.49 -14.53 -1.96
CA HIS A 220 -18.17 -14.59 -3.25
C HIS A 220 -18.31 -16.01 -3.81
N LYS A 221 -18.00 -17.05 -3.02
CA LYS A 221 -18.03 -18.47 -3.40
C LYS A 221 -18.97 -18.71 -4.58
N SER A 222 -18.41 -18.90 -5.77
CA SER A 222 -19.20 -19.40 -6.87
C SER A 222 -19.81 -20.72 -6.41
N GLN A 223 -21.11 -20.90 -6.62
CA GLN A 223 -21.85 -22.11 -6.22
C GLN A 223 -21.27 -23.42 -6.82
N ARG A 224 -20.19 -23.36 -7.59
CA ARG A 224 -19.53 -24.52 -8.22
C ARG A 224 -18.80 -25.42 -7.21
N HIS A 225 -18.24 -24.89 -6.13
CA HIS A 225 -17.44 -25.71 -5.20
C HIS A 225 -18.25 -26.48 -4.14
N TYR A 226 -19.51 -26.10 -3.87
CA TYR A 226 -20.37 -26.87 -2.94
C TYR A 226 -20.89 -28.18 -3.54
N LEU A 227 -20.92 -28.31 -4.87
CA LEU A 227 -21.41 -29.52 -5.54
C LEU A 227 -20.35 -30.61 -5.70
N GLN A 228 -19.06 -30.27 -5.57
CA GLN A 228 -17.98 -31.24 -5.76
C GLN A 228 -17.52 -31.90 -4.44
N TYR A 229 -17.77 -31.26 -3.29
CA TYR A 229 -17.47 -31.84 -1.97
C TYR A 229 -18.61 -32.71 -1.40
N ASN A 230 -19.81 -32.68 -2.00
CA ASN A 230 -20.98 -33.43 -1.55
C ASN A 230 -21.34 -34.62 -2.48
N GLN A 231 -20.43 -35.01 -3.38
CA GLN A 231 -20.59 -36.23 -4.20
C GLN A 231 -19.72 -37.41 -3.71
N ASP A 232 -18.88 -37.20 -2.69
CA ASP A 232 -18.02 -38.25 -2.10
C ASP A 232 -18.40 -38.59 -0.64
N LEU A 233 -19.70 -38.50 -0.30
CA LEU A 233 -20.30 -39.06 0.93
C LEU A 233 -21.52 -39.90 0.60
#